data_AF-A0A829QNX1-F1
#
_entry.id   AF-A0A829QNX1-F1
#
_cell.length_a   1.000
_cell.length_b   1.000
_cell.length_c   1.000
_cell.angle_alpha   90.00
_cell.angle_beta   90.00
_cell.angle_gamma   90.00
#
_symmetry.space_group_name_H-M   'P 1'
#
loop_
_entity.id
_entity.type
_entity.pdbx_description
1 polymer ?
#
loop_
_entity_poly.entity_id
_entity_poly.type
_entity_poly.pdbx_seq_one_letter_code
_entity_poly.pdbx_strand_id
1 'polypeptide(L)'
;MGALRPLALALATAGFFLGGLLAPPLGHAAGSCPHRFGAAQQLADAGGSQEWTVTGLKKSAAVLPGYAPAGQLWEASATVRAERGTITPLIPNLAAHAMGGHYPVLWQVATDQGLPATTLAEGQSSSGTIYFDVTGPDPVAVVYTVGAGAPAMMWCCEAAMGTSANTAMDPAMKAKMQANMKAMKADCPCCKDLPAAAPGTDCPCCGPTPAGA
;
A
#
# COMPACT_ATOMS: atom_id res chain seq x y z
N MET A 1 -79.06 -10.23 33.52
CA MET A 1 -78.24 -9.84 34.70
C MET A 1 -76.80 -10.27 34.38
N GLY A 2 -75.79 -9.42 34.19
CA GLY A 2 -75.71 -7.97 34.31
C GLY A 2 -74.59 -7.37 33.43
N ALA A 3 -74.83 -6.10 33.08
CA ALA A 3 -73.96 -4.99 32.68
C ALA A 3 -72.64 -5.20 31.90
N LEU A 4 -72.65 -4.73 30.64
CA LEU A 4 -71.51 -4.09 29.96
C LEU A 4 -71.32 -2.66 30.49
N ARG A 5 -70.05 -2.21 30.65
CA ARG A 5 -69.53 -0.85 30.31
C ARG A 5 -68.00 -0.73 30.57
N PRO A 6 -67.27 0.28 30.02
CA PRO A 6 -66.19 0.06 29.04
C PRO A 6 -64.82 0.68 29.40
N LEU A 7 -63.87 0.51 28.46
CA LEU A 7 -62.70 1.37 28.18
C LEU A 7 -61.46 1.29 29.09
N ALA A 8 -60.36 0.75 28.55
CA ALA A 8 -59.07 1.44 28.49
C ALA A 8 -58.15 0.71 27.49
N LEU A 9 -57.87 1.38 26.37
CA LEU A 9 -56.87 1.00 25.39
C LEU A 9 -55.48 1.30 26.01
N ALA A 10 -54.64 0.29 26.19
CA ALA A 10 -53.24 0.48 26.56
C ALA A 10 -52.36 -0.09 25.44
N LEU A 11 -51.86 0.78 24.57
CA LEU A 11 -50.73 0.47 23.71
C LEU A 11 -49.50 0.29 24.60
N ALA A 12 -48.99 -0.93 24.70
CA ALA A 12 -47.66 -1.19 25.24
C ALA A 12 -46.67 -1.27 24.07
N THR A 13 -46.11 -0.12 23.69
CA THR A 13 -44.89 -0.05 22.89
C THR A 13 -43.69 -0.27 23.81
N ALA A 14 -43.04 -1.43 23.71
CA ALA A 14 -41.75 -1.69 24.36
C ALA A 14 -40.71 -1.99 23.28
N GLY A 15 -39.63 -1.20 23.31
CA GLY A 15 -38.73 -0.97 22.19
C GLY A 15 -37.90 -2.19 21.79
N PHE A 16 -37.72 -2.35 20.48
CA PHE A 16 -36.60 -3.10 19.92
C PHE A 16 -35.30 -2.37 20.27
N PHE A 17 -34.45 -3.01 21.07
CA PHE A 17 -33.07 -2.61 21.25
C PHE A 17 -32.32 -2.82 19.93
N LEU A 18 -32.11 -1.74 19.18
CA LEU A 18 -31.16 -1.68 18.08
C LEU A 18 -29.74 -1.59 18.68
N GLY A 19 -29.22 -2.73 19.12
CA GLY A 19 -27.85 -2.88 19.60
C GLY A 19 -26.87 -2.81 18.43
N GLY A 20 -26.04 -1.78 18.42
CA GLY A 20 -25.16 -1.43 17.32
C GLY A 20 -24.09 -2.46 16.99
N LEU A 21 -23.91 -2.67 15.69
CA LEU A 21 -22.63 -2.97 15.07
C LEU A 21 -22.45 -1.92 13.97
N LEU A 22 -22.07 -0.71 14.39
CA LEU A 22 -21.28 0.15 13.52
C LEU A 22 -19.94 -0.56 13.37
N ALA A 23 -19.83 -1.46 12.40
CA ALA A 23 -18.55 -1.67 11.77
C ALA A 23 -18.12 -0.26 11.31
N PRO A 24 -16.96 0.27 11.73
CA PRO A 24 -16.46 1.43 11.03
C PRO A 24 -16.41 1.03 9.55
N PRO A 25 -16.89 1.84 8.60
CA PRO A 25 -16.32 1.72 7.28
C PRO A 25 -14.82 1.76 7.52
N LEU A 26 -14.07 0.79 7.00
CA LEU A 26 -12.62 0.95 6.88
C LEU A 26 -12.44 2.16 5.96
N GLY A 27 -12.46 3.34 6.59
CA GLY A 27 -12.16 4.61 6.01
C GLY A 27 -10.67 4.62 5.77
N HIS A 28 -10.24 3.92 4.74
CA HIS A 28 -9.15 4.45 3.96
C HIS A 28 -9.84 5.34 2.94
N ALA A 29 -9.86 6.64 3.23
CA ALA A 29 -9.87 7.60 2.15
C ALA A 29 -8.74 7.15 1.21
N ALA A 30 -9.11 6.54 0.08
CA ALA A 30 -8.23 6.40 -1.04
C ALA A 30 -7.96 7.82 -1.53
N GLY A 31 -7.09 8.54 -0.82
CA GLY A 31 -6.44 9.73 -1.34
C GLY A 31 -5.92 9.37 -2.72
N SER A 32 -6.05 10.29 -3.65
CA SER A 32 -6.04 10.11 -5.10
C SER A 32 -4.70 9.73 -5.76
N CYS A 33 -3.81 9.05 -5.03
CA CYS A 33 -2.55 8.50 -5.55
C CYS A 33 -2.50 7.00 -5.23
N PRO A 34 -2.80 6.10 -6.20
CA PRO A 34 -2.73 4.65 -5.97
C PRO A 34 -1.30 4.17 -5.69
N HIS A 35 -0.28 4.99 -6.01
CA HIS A 35 1.11 4.61 -5.92
C HIS A 35 1.85 5.14 -4.70
N ARG A 36 1.20 5.80 -3.74
CA ARG A 36 1.89 6.20 -2.50
C ARG A 36 2.09 4.99 -1.59
N PHE A 37 3.13 5.00 -0.76
CA PHE A 37 3.20 4.09 0.39
C PHE A 37 1.94 4.20 1.25
N GLY A 38 1.40 3.06 1.68
CA GLY A 38 0.16 2.93 2.42
C GLY A 38 -1.12 2.89 1.58
N ALA A 39 -1.04 3.13 0.26
CA ALA A 39 -2.19 2.90 -0.62
C ALA A 39 -2.42 1.39 -0.83
N ALA A 40 -3.67 0.97 -0.70
CA ALA A 40 -4.09 -0.35 -1.14
C ALA A 40 -4.09 -0.42 -2.67
N GLN A 41 -3.50 -1.47 -3.23
CA GLN A 41 -3.50 -1.77 -4.66
C GLN A 41 -3.97 -3.20 -4.89
N GLN A 42 -4.78 -3.40 -5.92
CA GLN A 42 -5.41 -4.68 -6.19
C GLN A 42 -4.83 -5.31 -7.45
N LEU A 43 -4.70 -6.64 -7.43
CA LEU A 43 -4.31 -7.45 -8.55
C LEU A 43 -5.29 -8.63 -8.66
N ALA A 44 -5.81 -8.86 -9.86
CA ALA A 44 -6.57 -10.06 -10.18
C ALA A 44 -5.68 -11.05 -10.94
N ASP A 45 -5.80 -12.32 -10.62
CA ASP A 45 -5.14 -13.42 -11.31
C ASP A 45 -6.13 -14.58 -11.53
N ALA A 46 -5.65 -15.70 -12.08
CA ALA A 46 -6.51 -16.85 -12.38
C ALA A 46 -7.11 -17.52 -11.13
N GLY A 47 -6.52 -17.31 -9.95
CA GLY A 47 -6.96 -17.91 -8.67
C GLY A 47 -7.87 -17.00 -7.83
N GLY A 48 -7.97 -15.72 -8.16
CA GLY A 48 -8.80 -14.77 -7.42
C GLY A 48 -8.37 -13.31 -7.58
N SER A 49 -8.70 -12.50 -6.58
CA SER A 49 -8.16 -11.14 -6.47
C SER A 49 -7.51 -10.94 -5.11
N GLN A 50 -6.40 -10.20 -5.11
CA GLN A 50 -5.60 -9.90 -3.94
C GLN A 50 -5.40 -8.40 -3.83
N GLU A 51 -5.29 -7.91 -2.60
CA GLU A 51 -4.99 -6.53 -2.29
C GLU A 51 -3.69 -6.47 -1.48
N TRP A 52 -2.79 -5.59 -1.90
CA TRP A 52 -1.51 -5.35 -1.25
C TRP A 52 -1.41 -3.92 -0.75
N THR A 53 -0.77 -3.74 0.39
CA THR A 53 -0.35 -2.44 0.92
C THR A 53 1.08 -2.55 1.40
N VAL A 54 1.93 -1.59 1.01
CA VAL A 54 3.32 -1.49 1.49
C VAL A 54 3.55 -0.15 2.15
N THR A 55 4.21 -0.12 3.30
CA THR A 55 4.51 1.10 4.08
C THR A 55 5.93 1.07 4.63
N GLY A 56 6.44 2.25 5.01
CA GLY A 56 7.62 2.36 5.86
C GLY A 56 8.92 1.82 5.25
N LEU A 57 9.14 2.00 3.94
CA LEU A 57 10.42 1.66 3.31
C LEU A 57 11.54 2.51 3.93
N LYS A 58 12.51 1.85 4.58
CA LYS A 58 13.60 2.51 5.30
C LYS A 58 14.83 1.60 5.46
N LYS A 59 15.96 2.18 5.82
CA LYS A 59 17.16 1.42 6.23
C LYS A 59 16.82 0.58 7.47
N SER A 60 17.21 -0.68 7.45
CA SER A 60 17.00 -1.62 8.54
C SER A 60 18.23 -1.72 9.43
N ALA A 61 18.00 -1.89 10.72
CA ALA A 61 19.02 -2.27 11.71
C ALA A 61 18.89 -3.76 12.10
N ALA A 62 18.03 -4.52 11.43
CA ALA A 62 17.79 -5.92 11.73
C ALA A 62 19.03 -6.76 11.38
N VAL A 63 19.25 -7.80 12.19
CA VAL A 63 20.22 -8.86 11.89
C VAL A 63 19.43 -10.07 11.42
N LEU A 64 19.69 -10.51 10.19
CA LEU A 64 19.01 -11.65 9.58
C LEU A 64 19.79 -12.94 9.86
N PRO A 65 19.26 -13.90 10.63
CA PRO A 65 19.98 -15.14 10.94
C PRO A 65 20.39 -15.89 9.68
N GLY A 66 21.68 -16.25 9.58
CA GLY A 66 22.21 -17.01 8.44
C GLY A 66 22.35 -16.22 7.13
N TYR A 67 22.08 -14.91 7.14
CA TYR A 67 22.23 -14.05 5.96
C TYR A 67 23.15 -12.87 6.29
N ALA A 68 24.20 -12.69 5.49
CA ALA A 68 25.10 -11.55 5.58
C ALA A 68 24.81 -10.61 4.39
N PRO A 69 24.26 -9.41 4.62
CA PRO A 69 24.00 -8.45 3.55
C PRO A 69 25.29 -8.04 2.82
N ALA A 70 25.24 -8.00 1.50
CA ALA A 70 26.31 -7.46 0.66
C ALA A 70 26.33 -5.93 0.65
N GLY A 71 25.18 -5.29 0.89
CA GLY A 71 25.02 -3.86 1.00
C GLY A 71 24.31 -3.44 2.28
N GLN A 72 23.54 -2.35 2.20
CA GLN A 72 22.71 -1.88 3.29
C GLN A 72 21.40 -2.68 3.30
N LEU A 73 21.04 -3.26 4.44
CA LEU A 73 19.73 -3.87 4.60
C LEU A 73 18.65 -2.79 4.66
N TRP A 74 17.57 -2.98 3.91
CA TRP A 74 16.36 -2.17 3.94
C TRP A 74 15.17 -3.03 4.33
N GLU A 75 14.16 -2.40 4.93
CA GLU A 75 12.92 -3.04 5.33
C GLU A 75 11.70 -2.20 4.94
N ALA A 76 10.56 -2.87 4.75
CA ALA A 76 9.24 -2.27 4.64
C ALA A 76 8.20 -3.19 5.30
N SER A 77 7.08 -2.63 5.73
CA SER A 77 5.93 -3.43 6.17
C SER A 77 5.01 -3.70 4.98
N ALA A 78 4.60 -4.95 4.81
CA ALA A 78 3.68 -5.36 3.77
C ALA A 78 2.46 -6.07 4.38
N THR A 79 1.29 -5.79 3.83
CA THR A 79 0.03 -6.48 4.12
C THR A 79 -0.55 -6.97 2.82
N VAL A 80 -0.99 -8.22 2.80
CA VAL A 80 -1.72 -8.83 1.69
C VAL A 80 -3.06 -9.35 2.18
N ARG A 81 -4.11 -9.18 1.38
CA ARG A 81 -5.46 -9.68 1.64
C ARG A 81 -5.99 -10.48 0.47
N ALA A 82 -6.62 -11.61 0.76
CA ALA A 82 -7.39 -12.39 -0.22
C ALA A 82 -8.76 -11.73 -0.41
N GLU A 83 -8.92 -10.88 -1.42
CA GLU A 83 -10.19 -10.19 -1.68
C GLU A 83 -11.27 -11.13 -2.22
N ARG A 84 -10.89 -12.00 -3.16
CA ARG A 84 -11.76 -13.05 -3.68
C ARG A 84 -10.96 -14.31 -3.93
N GLY A 85 -11.54 -15.45 -3.60
CA GLY A 85 -10.91 -16.75 -3.74
C GLY A 85 -9.81 -16.98 -2.71
N THR A 86 -9.13 -18.12 -2.87
CA THR A 86 -7.98 -18.50 -2.05
C THR A 86 -6.71 -18.11 -2.79
N ILE A 87 -5.82 -17.36 -2.14
CA ILE A 87 -4.57 -16.90 -2.75
C ILE A 87 -3.36 -17.37 -1.93
N THR A 88 -2.23 -17.60 -2.59
CA THR A 88 -0.95 -17.77 -1.90
C THR A 88 -0.10 -16.54 -2.18
N PRO A 89 0.35 -15.78 -1.16
CA PRO A 89 1.13 -14.58 -1.38
C PRO A 89 2.40 -14.85 -2.19
N LEU A 90 2.48 -14.28 -3.40
CA LEU A 90 3.70 -14.34 -4.22
C LEU A 90 4.66 -13.23 -3.79
N ILE A 91 5.20 -13.36 -2.58
CA ILE A 91 6.24 -12.49 -2.02
C ILE A 91 7.40 -12.27 -3.01
N PRO A 92 7.97 -13.27 -3.71
CA PRO A 92 9.07 -13.06 -4.67
C PRO A 92 8.81 -12.03 -5.79
N ASN A 93 7.56 -11.63 -6.04
CA ASN A 93 7.25 -10.60 -7.03
C ASN A 93 7.56 -9.18 -6.55
N LEU A 94 7.87 -9.01 -5.26
CA LEU A 94 8.23 -7.73 -4.66
C LEU A 94 9.72 -7.40 -4.84
N ALA A 95 10.01 -6.14 -5.11
CA ALA A 95 11.37 -5.62 -5.14
C ALA A 95 11.41 -4.16 -4.70
N ALA A 96 12.49 -3.74 -4.05
CA ALA A 96 12.79 -2.33 -3.86
C ALA A 96 13.41 -1.76 -5.14
N HIS A 97 13.04 -0.54 -5.49
CA HIS A 97 13.45 0.12 -6.73
C HIS A 97 14.05 1.49 -6.44
N ALA A 98 15.20 1.75 -7.07
CA ALA A 98 15.90 3.02 -7.09
C ALA A 98 16.10 3.48 -8.54
N MET A 99 16.47 4.74 -8.75
CA MET A 99 16.92 5.19 -10.07
C MET A 99 18.21 4.46 -10.43
N GLY A 100 18.15 3.51 -11.37
CA GLY A 100 19.28 2.66 -11.75
C GLY A 100 19.57 1.49 -10.80
N GLY A 101 18.64 1.14 -9.90
CA GLY A 101 18.78 0.02 -8.97
C GLY A 101 17.50 -0.78 -8.81
N HIS A 102 17.62 -2.10 -8.74
CA HIS A 102 16.51 -3.03 -8.51
C HIS A 102 16.98 -4.12 -7.56
N TYR A 103 16.30 -4.25 -6.43
CA TYR A 103 16.72 -5.12 -5.33
C TYR A 103 15.58 -6.09 -4.99
N PRO A 104 15.66 -7.36 -5.41
CA PRO A 104 14.65 -8.36 -5.09
C PRO A 104 14.44 -8.50 -3.59
N VAL A 105 13.22 -8.82 -3.18
CA VAL A 105 12.92 -9.12 -1.78
C VAL A 105 13.67 -10.38 -1.31
N LEU A 106 14.19 -10.36 -0.09
CA LEU A 106 14.87 -11.48 0.57
C LEU A 106 13.87 -12.51 1.15
N TRP A 107 12.92 -12.98 0.34
CA TRP A 107 11.82 -13.84 0.80
C TRP A 107 12.26 -15.23 1.29
N GLN A 108 13.42 -15.72 0.87
CA GLN A 108 13.96 -17.02 1.31
C GLN A 108 14.68 -16.94 2.65
N VAL A 109 14.95 -15.73 3.16
CA VAL A 109 15.59 -15.51 4.45
C VAL A 109 14.49 -15.50 5.51
N ALA A 110 14.37 -16.60 6.25
CA ALA A 110 13.38 -16.75 7.29
C ALA A 110 13.66 -15.79 8.46
N THR A 111 12.63 -15.07 8.90
CA THR A 111 12.70 -14.18 10.06
C THR A 111 11.37 -14.25 10.82
N ASP A 112 11.41 -14.03 12.13
CA ASP A 112 10.19 -14.04 12.96
C ASP A 112 9.24 -12.88 12.63
N GLN A 113 9.75 -11.81 12.03
CA GLN A 113 8.96 -10.66 11.60
C GLN A 113 8.58 -10.71 10.12
N GLY A 114 9.08 -11.70 9.38
CA GLY A 114 8.90 -11.80 7.94
C GLY A 114 7.44 -12.01 7.56
N LEU A 115 7.02 -11.41 6.45
CA LEU A 115 5.69 -11.66 5.90
C LEU A 115 5.48 -13.17 5.64
N PRO A 116 4.50 -13.81 6.28
CA PRO A 116 4.24 -15.23 6.06
C PRO A 116 3.77 -15.53 4.63
N ALA A 117 4.34 -16.55 4.01
CA ALA A 117 3.94 -17.06 2.69
C ALA A 117 2.77 -18.07 2.75
N THR A 118 1.99 -18.07 3.84
CA THR A 118 0.88 -19.01 4.03
C THR A 118 -0.29 -18.67 3.10
N THR A 119 -0.90 -19.70 2.52
CA THR A 119 -2.12 -19.55 1.73
C THR A 119 -3.24 -18.93 2.55
N LEU A 120 -3.93 -17.95 1.99
CA LEU A 120 -5.02 -17.19 2.58
C LEU A 120 -6.35 -17.58 1.94
N ALA A 121 -7.31 -17.99 2.77
CA ALA A 121 -8.70 -18.10 2.36
C ALA A 121 -9.30 -16.71 2.13
N GLU A 122 -10.40 -16.65 1.37
CA GLU A 122 -11.09 -15.40 1.08
C GLU A 122 -11.40 -14.60 2.36
N GLY A 123 -11.13 -13.30 2.32
CA GLY A 123 -11.30 -12.38 3.44
C GLY A 123 -10.17 -12.38 4.47
N GLN A 124 -9.23 -13.34 4.41
CA GLN A 124 -8.05 -13.38 5.29
C GLN A 124 -6.97 -12.39 4.84
N SER A 125 -6.20 -11.91 5.82
CA SER A 125 -5.03 -11.05 5.61
C SER A 125 -3.79 -11.62 6.27
N SER A 126 -2.63 -11.30 5.72
CA SER A 126 -1.32 -11.57 6.30
C SER A 126 -0.48 -10.30 6.27
N SER A 127 0.28 -10.06 7.34
CA SER A 127 1.14 -8.89 7.48
C SER A 127 2.51 -9.30 8.01
N GLY A 128 3.53 -8.56 7.61
CA GLY A 128 4.87 -8.71 8.14
C GLY A 128 5.88 -7.81 7.44
N THR A 129 7.13 -7.93 7.83
CA THR A 129 8.25 -7.20 7.26
C THR A 129 8.77 -7.91 6.01
N ILE A 130 9.12 -7.13 5.00
CA ILE A 130 9.88 -7.56 3.84
C ILE A 130 11.24 -6.86 3.85
N TYR A 131 12.29 -7.58 3.47
CA TYR A 131 13.67 -7.10 3.53
C TYR A 131 14.30 -7.06 2.13
N PHE A 132 15.23 -6.13 1.93
CA PHE A 132 15.97 -5.95 0.68
C PHE A 132 17.46 -5.73 0.97
N ASP A 133 18.34 -6.36 0.20
CA ASP A 133 19.77 -6.10 0.25
C ASP A 133 20.14 -5.05 -0.82
N VAL A 134 20.40 -3.82 -0.38
CA VAL A 134 20.61 -2.67 -1.27
C VAL A 134 22.10 -2.43 -1.44
N THR A 135 22.62 -2.83 -2.61
CA THR A 135 24.03 -2.73 -2.99
C THR A 135 24.38 -1.48 -3.82
N GLY A 136 23.43 -0.55 -3.98
CA GLY A 136 23.54 0.62 -4.84
C GLY A 136 22.79 1.83 -4.28
N PRO A 137 22.22 2.71 -5.13
CA PRO A 137 21.44 3.85 -4.68
C PRO A 137 20.26 3.47 -3.77
N ASP A 138 19.95 4.36 -2.82
CA ASP A 138 18.83 4.21 -1.89
C ASP A 138 17.50 4.05 -2.66
N PRO A 139 16.70 3.01 -2.36
CA PRO A 139 15.41 2.80 -3.01
C PRO A 139 14.39 3.84 -2.59
N VAL A 140 13.52 4.20 -3.53
CA VAL A 140 12.46 5.20 -3.36
C VAL A 140 11.06 4.62 -3.60
N ALA A 141 11.00 3.34 -3.98
CA ALA A 141 9.78 2.62 -4.26
C ALA A 141 9.92 1.14 -3.91
N VAL A 142 8.78 0.50 -3.68
CA VAL A 142 8.59 -0.95 -3.74
C VAL A 142 7.67 -1.23 -4.92
N VAL A 143 8.03 -2.20 -5.75
CA VAL A 143 7.25 -2.63 -6.90
C VAL A 143 6.81 -4.07 -6.73
N TYR A 144 5.67 -4.41 -7.33
CA TYR A 144 5.21 -5.78 -7.52
C TYR A 144 5.14 -6.05 -9.02
N THR A 145 5.86 -7.06 -9.50
CA THR A 145 5.99 -7.36 -10.93
C THR A 145 5.34 -8.69 -11.29
N VAL A 146 4.67 -8.73 -12.45
CA VAL A 146 4.13 -9.96 -13.04
C VAL A 146 4.61 -10.09 -14.47
N GLY A 147 5.36 -11.15 -14.76
CA GLY A 147 5.94 -11.38 -16.09
C GLY A 147 6.96 -10.33 -16.53
N ALA A 148 7.22 -10.28 -17.84
CA ALA A 148 8.14 -9.33 -18.46
C ALA A 148 7.37 -8.06 -18.85
N GLY A 149 7.23 -7.11 -17.95
CA GLY A 149 6.49 -5.88 -18.22
C GLY A 149 6.67 -4.82 -17.14
N ALA A 150 5.90 -3.74 -17.27
CA ALA A 150 5.77 -2.75 -16.21
C ALA A 150 5.26 -3.42 -14.91
N PRO A 151 5.62 -2.89 -13.73
CA PRO A 151 5.12 -3.44 -12.48
C PRO A 151 3.59 -3.37 -12.42
N ALA A 152 2.97 -4.44 -11.93
CA ALA A 152 1.53 -4.50 -11.71
C ALA A 152 1.08 -3.59 -10.58
N MET A 153 1.92 -3.38 -9.57
CA MET A 153 1.69 -2.45 -8.46
C MET A 153 2.98 -1.74 -8.08
N MET A 154 2.87 -0.52 -7.55
CA MET A 154 4.03 0.27 -7.12
C MET A 154 3.67 1.16 -5.96
N TRP A 155 4.47 1.17 -4.90
CA TRP A 155 4.39 2.10 -3.78
C TRP A 155 5.66 2.94 -3.73
N CYS A 156 5.56 4.25 -3.80
CA CYS A 156 6.70 5.15 -3.91
C CYS A 156 6.50 6.45 -3.11
N CYS A 157 7.62 7.10 -2.77
CA CYS A 157 7.59 8.50 -2.33
C CYS A 157 7.20 9.40 -3.52
N GLU A 158 6.32 10.38 -3.30
CA GLU A 158 5.85 11.29 -4.36
C GLU A 158 7.00 12.01 -5.10
N ALA A 159 8.13 12.24 -4.42
CA ALA A 159 9.34 12.79 -5.02
C ALA A 159 9.96 11.89 -6.12
N ALA A 160 9.78 10.57 -6.04
CA ALA A 160 10.24 9.62 -7.05
C ALA A 160 9.48 9.74 -8.38
N MET A 161 8.19 10.09 -8.31
CA MET A 161 7.37 10.34 -9.51
C MET A 161 7.79 11.63 -10.25
N GLY A 162 8.49 12.55 -9.57
CA GLY A 162 9.02 13.78 -10.18
C GLY A 162 10.38 13.63 -10.85
N THR A 163 11.15 12.59 -10.53
CA THR A 163 12.57 12.49 -10.90
C THR A 163 12.85 11.69 -12.18
N SER A 164 11.86 11.00 -12.76
CA SER A 164 11.99 10.41 -14.10
C SER A 164 12.11 11.44 -15.23
N ALA A 165 12.01 12.74 -14.93
CA ALA A 165 12.08 13.84 -15.90
C ALA A 165 13.50 14.37 -16.18
N ASN A 166 14.54 13.86 -15.50
CA ASN A 166 15.87 14.46 -15.50
C ASN A 166 16.96 13.64 -16.21
N THR A 167 16.59 12.77 -17.15
CA THR A 167 17.55 12.30 -18.17
C THR A 167 17.55 13.31 -19.31
N ALA A 168 18.71 13.60 -19.92
CA ALA A 168 18.82 14.52 -21.06
C ALA A 168 18.01 14.01 -22.26
N MET A 169 16.72 14.32 -22.29
CA MET A 169 15.80 14.00 -23.37
C MET A 169 15.82 15.11 -24.40
N ASP A 170 15.55 14.73 -25.65
CA ASP A 170 15.19 15.65 -26.73
C ASP A 170 14.17 16.71 -26.23
N PRO A 171 14.37 18.01 -26.51
CA PRO A 171 13.44 19.09 -26.17
C PRO A 171 11.98 18.83 -26.56
N ALA A 172 11.72 18.15 -27.67
CA ALA A 172 10.37 17.82 -28.13
C ALA A 172 9.76 16.68 -27.30
N MET A 173 10.54 15.66 -26.95
CA MET A 173 10.11 14.61 -26.03
C MET A 173 9.89 15.15 -24.61
N LYS A 174 10.73 16.08 -24.16
CA LYS A 174 10.53 16.83 -22.90
C LYS A 174 9.23 17.62 -22.92
N ALA A 175 8.94 18.35 -23.99
CA ALA A 175 7.70 19.11 -24.12
C ALA A 175 6.46 18.21 -24.15
N LYS A 176 6.52 17.06 -24.84
CA LYS A 176 5.44 16.06 -24.85
C LYS A 176 5.27 15.40 -23.49
N MET A 177 6.35 15.03 -22.81
CA MET A 177 6.31 14.48 -21.45
C MET A 177 5.76 15.50 -20.47
N GLN A 178 6.15 16.77 -20.57
CA GLN A 178 5.61 17.85 -19.76
C GLN A 178 4.13 18.09 -20.04
N ALA A 179 3.70 18.03 -21.29
CA ALA A 179 2.29 18.14 -21.65
C ALA A 179 1.48 16.93 -21.15
N ASN A 180 2.00 15.71 -21.27
CA ASN A 180 1.39 14.49 -20.77
C ASN A 180 1.36 14.48 -19.23
N MET A 181 2.43 14.90 -18.56
CA MET A 181 2.45 15.08 -17.11
C MET A 181 1.50 16.18 -16.68
N LYS A 182 1.37 17.28 -17.43
CA LYS A 182 0.39 18.34 -17.15
C LYS A 182 -1.04 17.84 -17.30
N ALA A 183 -1.32 16.99 -18.30
CA ALA A 183 -2.61 16.33 -18.46
C ALA A 183 -2.88 15.34 -17.31
N MET A 184 -1.91 14.47 -16.98
CA MET A 184 -2.00 13.54 -15.85
C MET A 184 -2.14 14.25 -14.49
N LYS A 185 -1.53 15.43 -14.32
CA LYS A 185 -1.68 16.31 -13.15
C LYS A 185 -3.03 17.04 -13.12
N ALA A 186 -3.64 17.31 -14.28
CA ALA A 186 -4.94 17.96 -14.37
C ALA A 186 -6.08 17.02 -13.94
N ASP A 187 -5.90 15.71 -14.14
CA ASP A 187 -6.86 14.67 -13.75
C ASP A 187 -6.57 14.05 -12.36
N CYS A 188 -5.50 14.48 -11.69
CA CYS A 188 -5.09 13.97 -10.39
C CYS A 188 -5.14 15.08 -9.30
N PRO A 189 -6.12 15.05 -8.38
CA PRO A 189 -6.25 16.02 -7.29
C PRO A 189 -5.00 16.13 -6.39
N CYS A 190 -4.12 15.12 -6.39
CA CYS A 190 -2.89 15.10 -5.59
C CYS A 190 -1.83 16.11 -6.01
N CYS A 191 -1.92 16.72 -7.20
CA CYS A 191 -0.88 17.61 -7.70
C CYS A 191 -1.18 19.10 -7.53
N LYS A 192 -2.32 19.45 -6.94
CA LYS A 192 -2.78 20.84 -6.80
C LYS A 192 -2.04 21.64 -5.72
N ASP A 193 -1.53 20.97 -4.69
CA ASP A 193 -1.00 21.62 -3.48
C ASP A 193 0.47 21.30 -3.19
N LEU A 194 1.24 20.80 -4.18
CA LEU A 194 2.65 20.47 -3.98
C LEU A 194 3.53 21.75 -3.94
N PRO A 195 4.21 22.06 -2.81
CA PRO A 195 5.31 23.02 -2.82
C PRO A 195 6.47 22.45 -3.64
N ALA A 196 7.24 23.32 -4.30
CA ALA A 196 8.45 22.92 -4.99
C ALA A 196 9.40 22.20 -4.01
N ALA A 197 9.81 20.97 -4.33
CA ALA A 197 10.74 20.21 -3.50
C ALA A 197 12.07 20.98 -3.36
N ALA A 198 12.44 21.33 -2.13
CA ALA A 198 13.79 21.79 -1.83
C ALA A 198 14.76 20.60 -1.91
N PRO A 199 15.97 20.78 -2.46
CA PRO A 199 16.97 19.71 -2.49
C PRO A 199 17.46 19.40 -1.07
N GLY A 200 17.39 18.13 -0.67
CA GLY A 200 18.09 17.61 0.52
C GLY A 200 17.25 17.29 1.76
N THR A 201 15.92 17.28 1.70
CA THR A 201 15.07 16.84 2.83
C THR A 201 14.60 15.39 2.67
N ASP A 202 14.77 14.60 3.74
CA ASP A 202 14.27 13.23 3.87
C ASP A 202 12.76 13.16 3.58
N CYS A 203 12.34 12.11 2.86
CA CYS A 203 10.96 11.90 2.44
C CYS A 203 10.03 11.81 3.67
N PRO A 204 9.08 12.73 3.87
CA PRO A 204 8.15 12.69 5.01
C PRO A 204 7.18 11.49 4.98
N CYS A 205 7.14 10.74 3.87
CA CYS A 205 6.37 9.49 3.76
C CYS A 205 7.12 8.24 4.29
N CYS A 206 8.39 8.37 4.67
CA CYS A 206 9.21 7.26 5.20
C CYS A 206 9.21 7.17 6.74
N GLY A 207 8.50 8.06 7.42
CA GLY A 207 8.30 8.00 8.88
C GLY A 207 7.11 7.10 9.27
N PRO A 208 7.07 6.57 10.50
CA PRO A 208 5.87 5.93 11.00
C PRO A 208 4.71 6.94 10.98
N THR A 209 3.55 6.52 10.46
CA THR A 209 2.31 7.28 10.61
C THR A 209 2.13 7.66 12.08
N PRO A 210 1.92 8.94 12.45
CA PRO A 210 1.55 9.28 13.81
C PRO A 210 0.22 8.58 14.14
N ALA A 211 0.21 7.80 15.21
CA ALA A 211 -1.01 7.23 15.74
C ALA A 211 -1.91 8.39 16.22
N GLY A 212 -3.02 8.61 15.51
CA GLY A 212 -4.27 9.20 16.02
C GLY A 212 -4.26 10.64 16.54
N ALA A 213 -5.17 11.44 16.00
CA ALA A 213 -5.94 12.41 16.79
C ALA A 213 -7.42 12.27 16.38
#